data_AF-B1ZDV9-F1
#
_entry.id   AF-B1ZDV9-F1
#
_cell.length_a   1.000
_cell.length_b   1.000
_cell.length_c   1.000
_cell.angle_alpha   90.00
_cell.angle_beta   90.00
_cell.angle_gamma   90.00
#
_symmetry.space_group_name_H-M   'P 1'
#
loop_
_entity.id
_entity.type
_entity.pdbx_description
1 polymer ?
#
loop_
_entity_poly.entity_id
_entity_poly.type
_entity_poly.pdbx_seq_one_letter_code
_entity_poly.pdbx_strand_id
1 'polypeptide(L)' 'MIVICTVTGFFVFACQSPDPTPSAARFCRTMTAPVLYSAKDTAETRRQLRSLNAKHRALCGGS' A
#
# COMPACT_ATOMS: atom_id res chain seq x y z
N MET A 1 19.70 13.28 6.36
CA MET A 1 19.25 11.88 6.61
C MET A 1 20.21 11.29 7.62
N ILE A 2 19.72 10.91 8.80
CA ILE A 2 20.53 10.23 9.83
C ILE A 2 20.10 8.77 9.80
N VAL A 3 21.01 7.88 9.42
CA VAL A 3 20.80 6.42 9.47
C VAL A 3 21.36 5.97 10.81
N ILE A 4 20.50 5.63 11.76
CA ILE A 4 20.91 5.11 13.06
C ILE A 4 20.97 3.60 12.95
N CYS A 5 22.18 3.05 12.82
CA CYS A 5 22.43 1.61 12.89
C CYS A 5 22.99 1.28 14.28
N THR A 6 22.15 0.77 15.19
CA THR A 6 22.60 0.23 16.46
C THR A 6 23.08 -1.21 16.28
N VAL A 7 24.39 -1.44 16.45
CA VAL A 7 24.96 -2.79 16.45
C VAL A 7 25.00 -3.29 17.90
N THR A 8 24.07 -4.17 18.26
CA THR A 8 24.20 -5.01 19.46
C THR A 8 23.94 -6.45 19.05
N GLY A 9 24.87 -7.33 19.41
CA GLY A 9 25.03 -8.66 18.85
C GLY A 9 23.76 -9.51 18.86
N PHE A 10 23.66 -10.38 17.86
CA PHE A 10 22.71 -11.49 17.78
C PHE A 10 21.23 -11.19 17.48
N PHE A 11 20.90 -10.13 16.72
CA PHE A 11 19.51 -9.90 16.30
C PHE A 11 19.37 -9.57 14.81
N VAL A 12 18.32 -10.15 14.22
CA VAL A 12 17.94 -10.14 12.80
C VAL A 12 18.12 -8.77 12.16
N PHE A 13 18.80 -8.74 11.02
CA PHE A 13 19.02 -7.58 10.15
C PHE A 13 17.71 -7.13 9.50
N ALA A 14 16.77 -6.60 10.30
CA ALA A 14 15.60 -5.92 9.79
C ALA A 14 15.99 -4.47 9.50
N CYS A 15 16.56 -4.22 8.30
CA CYS A 15 16.50 -2.89 7.71
C CYS A 15 15.02 -2.57 7.50
N GLN A 16 14.39 -1.93 8.48
CA GLN A 16 13.12 -1.27 8.27
C GLN A 16 13.42 -0.07 7.38
N SER A 17 13.49 -0.28 6.06
CA SER A 17 13.07 0.78 5.17
C SER A 17 11.59 0.99 5.51
N PRO A 18 11.18 2.13 6.07
CA PRO A 18 9.77 2.44 6.04
C PRO A 18 9.43 2.48 4.55
N ASP A 19 8.73 1.45 4.06
CA ASP A 19 8.12 1.52 2.75
C ASP A 19 7.41 2.88 2.70
N PRO A 20 7.76 3.77 1.77
CA PRO A 20 7.21 5.11 1.74
C PRO A 20 5.72 4.93 1.49
N THR A 21 4.94 4.91 2.56
CA THR A 21 3.50 4.74 2.51
C THR A 21 3.04 6.05 1.90
N PRO A 22 2.61 6.07 0.62
CA PRO A 22 2.25 7.32 -0.02
C PRO A 22 1.14 7.94 0.83
N SER A 23 1.22 9.25 1.08
CA SER A 23 0.21 9.93 1.87
C SER A 23 -1.18 9.62 1.28
N ALA A 24 -2.17 9.37 2.14
CA ALA A 24 -3.53 9.05 1.70
C ALA A 24 -4.03 10.06 0.64
N ALA A 25 -3.68 11.33 0.80
CA ALA A 25 -3.94 12.39 -0.17
C ALA A 25 -3.31 12.14 -1.55
N ARG A 26 -2.07 11.64 -1.63
CA ARG A 26 -1.43 11.29 -2.90
C ARG A 26 -2.08 10.06 -3.53
N PHE A 27 -2.44 9.07 -2.71
CA PHE A 27 -3.15 7.87 -3.17
C PHE A 27 -4.51 8.23 -3.79
N CYS A 28 -5.32 9.06 -3.13
CA CYS A 28 -6.64 9.47 -3.63
C CYS A 28 -6.55 10.40 -4.86
N ARG A 29 -5.46 11.14 -5.05
CA ARG A 29 -5.21 11.88 -6.29
C ARG A 29 -4.88 10.95 -7.46
N THR A 30 -4.14 9.87 -7.21
CA THR A 30 -3.73 8.92 -8.25
C THR A 30 -4.85 7.95 -8.60
N MET A 31 -5.59 7.49 -7.60
CA MET A 31 -6.75 6.60 -7.77
C MET A 31 -8.01 7.42 -7.50
N THR A 32 -8.59 7.99 -8.55
CA THR A 32 -9.78 8.85 -8.49
C THR A 32 -11.09 8.06 -8.38
N ALA A 33 -11.07 6.78 -8.78
CA ALA A 33 -12.22 5.90 -8.73
C ALA A 33 -11.80 4.45 -8.41
N PRO A 34 -12.72 3.62 -7.88
CA PRO A 34 -12.50 2.19 -7.73
C PRO A 34 -12.18 1.53 -9.08
N VAL A 35 -11.29 0.55 -9.07
CA VAL A 35 -10.98 -0.26 -10.27
C VAL A 35 -12.14 -1.21 -10.54
N LEU A 36 -12.64 -1.18 -11.78
CA LEU A 36 -13.68 -2.09 -12.25
C LEU A 36 -13.09 -3.47 -12.55
N TYR A 37 -13.89 -4.52 -12.34
CA TYR A 37 -13.50 -5.88 -12.69
C TYR A 37 -13.66 -6.12 -14.19
N SER A 38 -12.71 -6.84 -14.77
CA SER A 38 -12.81 -7.37 -16.13
C SER A 38 -13.27 -8.83 -16.11
N ALA A 39 -13.99 -9.24 -17.16
CA ALA A 39 -14.36 -10.64 -17.36
C ALA A 39 -13.12 -11.55 -17.57
N LYS A 40 -11.97 -10.97 -17.94
CA LYS A 40 -10.69 -11.68 -18.12
C LYS A 40 -9.86 -11.79 -16.84
N ASP A 41 -10.32 -11.22 -15.73
CA ASP A 41 -9.55 -11.25 -14.49
C ASP A 41 -9.51 -12.64 -13.88
N THR A 42 -8.30 -13.09 -13.57
CA THR A 42 -8.07 -14.31 -12.80
C THR A 42 -8.63 -14.13 -11.37
N ALA A 43 -8.78 -15.25 -10.66
CA ALA A 43 -9.21 -15.22 -9.26
C ALA A 43 -8.22 -14.44 -8.37
N GLU A 44 -6.92 -14.49 -8.69
CA GLU A 44 -5.87 -13.75 -7.99
C GLU A 44 -5.97 -12.25 -8.24
N THR A 45 -6.08 -11.82 -9.50
CA THR A 45 -6.28 -10.40 -9.84
C THR A 45 -7.51 -9.84 -9.15
N ARG A 46 -8.62 -10.59 -9.13
CA ARG A 46 -9.84 -10.17 -8.40
C ARG A 46 -9.62 -10.02 -6.89
N ARG A 47 -8.79 -10.87 -6.26
CA ARG A 47 -8.43 -10.72 -4.84
C ARG A 47 -7.63 -9.44 -4.60
N GLN A 48 -6.65 -9.15 -5.45
CA GLN A 48 -5.83 -7.95 -5.36
C GLN A 48 -6.67 -6.69 -5.57
N LEU A 49 -7.54 -6.67 -6.59
CA LEU A 49 -8.44 -5.57 -6.88
C LEU A 49 -9.45 -5.32 -5.74
N ARG A 50 -9.95 -6.38 -5.09
CA ARG A 50 -10.78 -6.24 -3.88
C ARG A 50 -10.05 -5.50 -2.77
N SER A 51 -8.80 -5.89 -2.49
CA SER A 51 -7.97 -5.23 -1.47
C SER A 51 -7.69 -3.77 -1.84
N LEU A 52 -7.40 -3.49 -3.11
CA LEU A 52 -7.14 -2.14 -3.60
C LEU A 52 -8.38 -1.23 -3.47
N ASN A 53 -9.55 -1.72 -3.90
CA ASN A 53 -10.80 -0.98 -3.80
C ASN A 53 -11.24 -0.76 -2.34
N ALA A 54 -10.94 -1.70 -1.44
CA ALA A 54 -11.17 -1.52 -0.01
C ALA A 54 -10.26 -0.42 0.57
N LYS A 55 -8.98 -0.39 0.19
CA LYS A 55 -8.05 0.70 0.56
C LYS A 55 -8.53 2.05 0.03
N HIS A 56 -8.99 2.12 -1.22
CA HIS A 56 -9.58 3.34 -1.76
C HIS A 56 -10.79 3.83 -0.97
N ARG A 57 -11.73 2.94 -0.60
CA ARG A 57 -12.87 3.33 0.23
C ARG A 57 -12.44 3.83 1.60
N ALA A 58 -11.49 3.17 2.24
CA ALA A 58 -10.99 3.55 3.56
C ALA A 58 -10.25 4.90 3.56
N LEU A 59 -9.51 5.20 2.50
CA LEU A 59 -8.66 6.40 2.42
C LEU A 59 -9.35 7.60 1.75
N CYS A 60 -10.26 7.36 0.80
CA CYS A 60 -10.81 8.39 -0.09
C CYS A 60 -12.33 8.57 0.01
N GLY A 61 -13.05 7.61 0.63
CA GLY A 61 -14.52 7.58 0.67
C GLY A 61 -15.20 8.63 1.57
N GLY A 62 -14.43 9.51 2.20
CA GLY A 62 -14.92 10.61 3.04
C GLY A 62 -14.80 12.00 2.40
N SER A 63 -14.67 12.08 1.08
CA SER A 63 -14.55 13.34 0.32
C SER A 63 -15.90 13.75 -0.28
#